data_AF-A0A2J6W682-F1
#
_entry.id   AF-A0A2J6W682-F1
#
_cell.length_a   1.000
_cell.length_b   1.000
_cell.length_c   1.000
_cell.angle_alpha   90.00
_cell.angle_beta   90.00
_cell.angle_gamma   90.00
#
_symmetry.space_group_name_H-M   'P 1'
#
loop_
_entity.id
_entity.type
_entity.pdbx_description
1 polymer ?
#
loop_
_entity_poly.entity_id
_entity_poly.type
_entity_poly.pdbx_seq_one_letter_code
_entity_poly.pdbx_strand_id
1 'polypeptide(L)'
;MNIEKIEFLFFQGCPNSEPTYQNLLEALKELNINIPINSIDVKDLETAQKVKFMGSPSIYVNGIDIYTGKAPDQISYSCRTFNINGNISGVIPKEFIKERLKSFL
;
A
#
# COMPACT_ATOMS: atom_id res chain seq x y z
N MET A 1 14.52 12.13 -1.32
CA MET A 1 14.29 11.23 -2.49
C MET A 1 13.12 11.83 -3.30
N ASN A 2 12.68 11.27 -4.42
CA ASN A 2 11.45 11.73 -5.07
C ASN A 2 10.47 10.56 -5.23
N ILE A 3 9.17 10.83 -5.12
CA ILE A 3 8.14 9.84 -5.43
C ILE A 3 7.85 9.95 -6.93
N GLU A 4 7.97 8.84 -7.65
CA GLU A 4 7.69 8.79 -9.09
C GLU A 4 6.48 7.91 -9.39
N LYS A 5 6.26 6.88 -8.57
CA LYS A 5 5.20 5.90 -8.77
C LYS A 5 4.60 5.47 -7.45
N ILE A 6 3.26 5.46 -7.39
CA ILE A 6 2.48 4.93 -6.27
C ILE A 6 1.55 3.86 -6.81
N GLU A 7 1.61 2.68 -6.21
CA GLU A 7 0.78 1.54 -6.58
C GLU A 7 -0.04 1.10 -5.36
N PHE A 8 -1.35 0.98 -5.53
CA PHE A 8 -2.26 0.46 -4.52
C PHE A 8 -2.80 -0.89 -4.99
N LEU A 9 -2.40 -1.96 -4.33
CA LEU A 9 -2.76 -3.33 -4.71
C LEU A 9 -3.81 -3.86 -3.75
N PHE A 10 -4.88 -4.41 -4.30
CA PHE A 10 -5.98 -4.97 -3.53
C PHE A 10 -6.63 -6.13 -4.29
N PHE A 11 -7.49 -6.89 -3.64
CA PHE A 11 -8.40 -7.82 -4.32
C PHE A 11 -9.85 -7.50 -3.95
N GLN A 12 -10.80 -7.81 -4.84
CA GLN A 12 -12.22 -7.56 -4.58
C GLN A 12 -12.77 -8.35 -3.40
N GLY A 13 -13.50 -7.68 -2.52
CA GLY A 13 -14.08 -8.29 -1.32
C GLY A 13 -13.21 -8.20 -0.06
N CYS A 14 -12.00 -7.62 -0.14
CA CYS A 14 -11.23 -7.28 1.05
C CYS A 14 -11.82 -6.02 1.74
N PRO A 15 -12.36 -6.13 2.97
CA PRO A 15 -13.03 -5.00 3.65
C PRO A 15 -12.06 -3.88 4.05
N ASN A 16 -10.76 -4.16 4.07
CA ASN A 16 -9.74 -3.22 4.54
C ASN A 16 -9.16 -2.34 3.41
N SER A 17 -9.47 -2.64 2.15
CA SER A 17 -8.88 -1.94 1.00
C SER A 17 -9.41 -0.52 0.88
N GLU A 18 -10.74 -0.35 0.91
CA GLU A 18 -11.38 0.97 0.83
C GLU A 18 -10.89 1.94 1.92
N PRO A 19 -10.92 1.60 3.22
CA PRO A 19 -10.42 2.53 4.24
C PRO A 19 -8.92 2.82 4.10
N THR A 20 -8.12 1.86 3.65
CA THR A 20 -6.68 2.11 3.39
C THR A 20 -6.46 3.03 2.20
N TYR A 21 -7.27 2.90 1.15
CA TYR A 21 -7.22 3.77 -0.02
C TYR A 21 -7.60 5.21 0.33
N GLN A 22 -8.66 5.40 1.14
CA GLN A 22 -9.03 6.73 1.63
C GLN A 22 -7.90 7.36 2.47
N ASN A 23 -7.30 6.59 3.38
CA ASN A 23 -6.14 7.05 4.15
C ASN A 23 -4.95 7.45 3.26
N LEU A 24 -4.71 6.71 2.17
CA LEU A 24 -3.67 7.05 1.20
C LEU A 24 -3.97 8.37 0.48
N LEU A 25 -5.21 8.57 0.01
CA LEU A 25 -5.63 9.83 -0.64
C LEU A 25 -5.46 11.03 0.30
N GLU A 26 -5.89 10.91 1.55
CA GLU A 26 -5.74 11.98 2.54
C GLU A 26 -4.27 12.29 2.83
N ALA A 27 -3.42 11.27 2.96
CA ALA A 27 -1.98 11.45 3.18
C ALA A 27 -1.30 12.19 2.02
N LEU A 28 -1.63 11.84 0.77
CA LEU A 28 -1.08 12.53 -0.42
C LEU A 28 -1.54 13.98 -0.49
N LYS A 29 -2.81 14.25 -0.17
CA LYS A 29 -3.36 15.60 -0.10
C LYS A 29 -2.64 16.44 0.96
N GLU A 30 -2.45 15.92 2.17
CA GLU A 30 -1.72 16.63 3.25
C GLU A 30 -0.26 16.92 2.89
N LEU A 31 0.38 16.05 2.11
CA LEU A 31 1.76 16.20 1.66
C LEU A 31 1.90 17.01 0.36
N ASN A 32 0.80 17.46 -0.24
CA ASN A 32 0.76 18.11 -1.56
C ASN A 32 1.44 17.27 -2.67
N ILE A 33 1.34 15.94 -2.57
CA ILE A 33 1.85 15.02 -3.60
C ILE A 33 0.77 14.82 -4.66
N ASN A 34 1.04 15.28 -5.88
CA ASN A 34 0.09 15.23 -6.99
C ASN A 34 0.48 14.18 -8.04
N ILE A 35 0.60 12.93 -7.60
CA ILE A 35 0.97 11.78 -8.44
C ILE A 35 -0.23 10.83 -8.53
N PRO A 36 -0.59 10.32 -9.71
CA PRO A 36 -1.68 9.37 -9.83
C PRO A 36 -1.37 8.07 -9.09
N ILE A 37 -2.35 7.57 -8.34
CA ILE A 37 -2.28 6.24 -7.73
C ILE A 37 -2.64 5.22 -8.81
N ASN A 38 -1.73 4.29 -9.06
CA ASN A 38 -2.03 3.12 -9.90
C ASN A 38 -2.69 2.04 -9.04
N SER A 39 -4.03 2.03 -9.04
CA SER A 39 -4.82 1.02 -8.33
C SER A 39 -4.90 -0.28 -9.15
N ILE A 40 -4.44 -1.38 -8.58
CA ILE A 40 -4.34 -2.68 -9.23
C ILE A 40 -5.26 -3.66 -8.51
N ASP A 41 -6.30 -4.11 -9.23
CA ASP A 41 -7.16 -5.23 -8.81
C ASP A 41 -6.45 -6.56 -9.11
N VAL A 42 -5.94 -7.18 -8.07
CA VAL A 42 -5.27 -8.48 -8.11
C VAL A 42 -6.35 -9.55 -7.99
N LYS A 43 -6.83 -10.06 -9.13
CA LYS A 43 -7.93 -11.03 -9.21
C LYS A 43 -7.49 -12.51 -9.20
N ASP A 44 -6.20 -12.76 -9.42
CA ASP A 44 -5.65 -14.12 -9.58
C ASP A 44 -4.15 -14.17 -9.19
N LEU A 45 -3.64 -15.39 -9.04
CA LEU A 45 -2.25 -15.66 -8.67
C LEU A 45 -1.25 -15.21 -9.74
N GLU A 46 -1.63 -15.23 -11.02
CA GLU A 46 -0.75 -14.78 -12.11
C GLU A 46 -0.50 -13.27 -12.00
N THR A 47 -1.56 -12.51 -11.78
CA THR A 47 -1.50 -11.07 -11.51
C THR A 47 -0.69 -10.82 -10.25
N ALA A 48 -0.95 -11.58 -9.17
CA ALA A 48 -0.21 -11.47 -7.92
C ALA A 48 1.30 -11.67 -8.11
N GLN A 49 1.73 -12.59 -8.98
CA GLN A 49 3.13 -12.80 -9.33
C GLN A 49 3.73 -11.61 -10.09
N LYS A 50 3.03 -11.11 -11.10
CA LYS A 50 3.50 -9.98 -11.93
C LYS A 50 3.74 -8.72 -11.10
N VAL A 51 2.88 -8.45 -10.13
CA VAL A 51 2.94 -7.25 -9.30
C VAL A 51 3.57 -7.47 -7.93
N LYS A 52 4.09 -8.68 -7.66
CA LYS A 52 4.68 -9.08 -6.37
C LYS A 52 3.75 -8.80 -5.18
N PHE A 53 2.49 -9.17 -5.32
CA PHE A 53 1.43 -8.87 -4.37
C PHE A 53 1.64 -9.60 -3.04
N MET A 54 1.83 -8.84 -1.96
CA MET A 54 2.01 -9.37 -0.60
C MET A 54 0.70 -9.49 0.20
N GLY A 55 -0.45 -9.33 -0.45
CA GLY A 55 -1.77 -9.38 0.18
C GLY A 55 -2.47 -8.02 0.23
N SER A 56 -3.78 -8.05 0.46
CA SER A 56 -4.64 -6.87 0.41
C SER A 56 -4.82 -6.25 1.78
N PRO A 57 -4.77 -4.91 1.90
CA PRO A 57 -4.23 -3.96 0.92
C PRO A 57 -2.69 -3.96 0.94
N SER A 58 -2.05 -3.51 -0.14
CA SER A 58 -0.61 -3.19 -0.16
C SER A 58 -0.36 -1.88 -0.90
N ILE A 59 0.59 -1.08 -0.41
CA ILE A 59 0.97 0.20 -1.02
C ILE A 59 2.45 0.15 -1.34
N TYR A 60 2.79 0.28 -2.63
CA TYR A 60 4.17 0.34 -3.10
C TYR A 60 4.49 1.74 -3.60
N VAL A 61 5.63 2.27 -3.18
CA VAL A 61 6.17 3.56 -3.59
C VAL A 61 7.51 3.31 -4.23
N ASN A 62 7.65 3.64 -5.51
CA ASN A 62 8.84 3.34 -6.31
C ASN A 62 9.28 1.85 -6.20
N GLY A 63 8.30 0.93 -6.13
CA GLY A 63 8.56 -0.51 -5.97
C GLY A 63 8.93 -0.97 -4.56
N ILE A 64 8.90 -0.08 -3.56
CA ILE A 64 9.16 -0.36 -2.15
C ILE A 64 7.83 -0.43 -1.39
N ASP A 65 7.63 -1.49 -0.61
CA ASP A 65 6.47 -1.59 0.27
C ASP A 65 6.59 -0.61 1.44
N ILE A 66 5.58 0.24 1.61
CA ILE A 66 5.62 1.25 2.67
C ILE A 66 5.56 0.61 4.05
N TYR A 67 5.03 -0.61 4.19
CA TYR A 67 4.98 -1.25 5.49
C TYR A 67 6.34 -1.82 5.89
N THR A 68 6.96 -2.66 5.05
CA THR A 68 8.27 -3.28 5.35
C THR A 68 9.45 -2.33 5.13
N GLY A 69 9.30 -1.32 4.27
CA GLY A 69 10.39 -0.46 3.81
C GLY A 69 11.38 -1.17 2.87
N LYS A 70 10.97 -2.30 2.28
CA LYS A 70 11.79 -3.11 1.37
C LYS A 70 11.02 -3.42 0.09
N ALA A 71 11.75 -3.81 -0.95
CA ALA A 71 11.11 -4.38 -2.13
C ALA A 71 10.34 -5.66 -1.75
N PRO A 72 9.15 -5.90 -2.29
CA PRO A 72 8.38 -7.10 -2.00
C PRO A 72 9.15 -8.35 -2.45
N ASP A 73 9.34 -9.30 -1.53
CA ASP A 73 10.09 -10.54 -1.73
C ASP A 73 9.21 -11.80 -1.72
N GLN A 74 7.92 -11.66 -1.41
CA GLN A 74 6.98 -12.77 -1.25
C GLN A 74 5.67 -12.47 -1.95
N ILE A 75 4.91 -13.53 -2.24
CA ILE A 75 3.58 -13.41 -2.83
C ILE A 75 2.58 -14.03 -1.88
N SER A 76 1.52 -13.29 -1.57
CA SER A 76 0.42 -13.76 -0.74
C SER A 76 -0.90 -13.26 -1.30
N TYR A 77 -1.84 -14.17 -1.56
CA TYR A 77 -3.20 -13.84 -1.97
C TYR A 77 -4.16 -13.95 -0.78
N SER A 78 -4.00 -13.04 0.18
CA SER A 78 -4.77 -13.04 1.43
C SER A 78 -4.92 -11.62 1.98
N CYS A 79 -5.82 -11.43 2.95
CA CYS A 79 -5.86 -10.20 3.73
C CYS A 79 -4.56 -10.05 4.52
N ARG A 80 -3.94 -8.87 4.41
CA ARG A 80 -2.72 -8.52 5.13
C ARG A 80 -3.08 -7.82 6.44
N THR A 81 -2.29 -8.09 7.47
CA THR A 81 -2.38 -7.41 8.77
C THR A 81 -1.10 -6.67 9.06
N PHE A 82 -1.23 -5.50 9.68
CA PHE A 82 -0.16 -4.58 9.99
C PHE A 82 -0.10 -4.39 11.49
N ASN A 83 1.09 -4.58 12.07
CA ASN A 83 1.35 -4.25 13.46
C ASN A 83 2.10 -2.92 13.50
N ILE A 84 1.40 -1.86 13.90
CA ILE A 84 1.94 -0.50 13.97
C ILE A 84 1.83 -0.05 15.42
N ASN A 85 2.98 0.14 16.07
CA ASN A 85 3.07 0.53 17.48
C ASN A 85 2.25 -0.37 18.43
N GLY A 86 2.24 -1.68 18.18
CA GLY A 86 1.52 -2.66 19.00
C GLY A 86 0.04 -2.84 18.63
N ASN A 87 -0.49 -2.05 17.69
CA ASN A 87 -1.87 -2.17 17.22
C ASN A 87 -1.90 -3.00 15.93
N ILE A 88 -2.60 -4.14 15.98
CA ILE A 88 -2.78 -5.01 14.82
C ILE A 88 -4.08 -4.62 14.10
N SER A 89 -3.97 -4.27 12.81
CA SER A 89 -5.10 -3.89 11.97
C SER A 89 -4.92 -4.41 10.55
N GLY A 90 -6.02 -4.66 9.85
CA GLY A 90 -5.98 -4.90 8.39
C GLY A 90 -5.88 -3.61 7.57
N VAL A 91 -6.07 -2.46 8.20
CA VAL A 91 -6.06 -1.14 7.58
C VAL A 91 -4.75 -0.42 7.90
N ILE A 92 -4.10 0.17 6.91
CA ILE A 92 -2.91 1.00 7.14
C ILE A 92 -3.39 2.40 7.57
N PRO A 93 -3.03 2.90 8.76
CA PRO A 93 -3.42 4.23 9.23
C PRO A 93 -2.81 5.33 8.38
N LYS A 94 -3.57 6.42 8.15
CA LYS A 94 -3.11 7.60 7.41
C LYS A 94 -1.77 8.14 7.93
N GLU A 95 -1.61 8.28 9.24
CA GLU A 95 -0.39 8.83 9.83
C GLU A 95 0.85 7.98 9.47
N PHE A 96 0.72 6.65 9.50
CA PHE A 96 1.79 5.75 9.09
C PHE A 96 2.11 5.92 7.60
N ILE A 97 1.09 5.98 6.73
CA ILE A 97 1.29 6.22 5.29
C ILE A 97 2.05 7.53 5.08
N LYS A 98 1.62 8.61 5.73
CA LYS A 98 2.23 9.93 5.64
C LYS A 98 3.69 9.92 6.11
N GLU A 99 3.98 9.32 7.25
CA GLU A 99 5.36 9.19 7.76
C GLU A 99 6.25 8.43 6.79
N ARG A 100 5.73 7.35 6.20
CA ARG A 100 6.49 6.57 5.22
C ARG A 100 6.72 7.34 3.93
N LEU A 101 5.70 8.03 3.40
CA LEU A 101 5.84 8.88 2.22
C LEU A 101 6.89 9.98 2.41
N LYS A 102 6.96 10.60 3.60
CA LYS A 102 7.99 11.60 3.93
C LYS A 102 9.43 11.07 3.81
N SER A 103 9.66 9.77 4.04
CA SER A 103 10.99 9.18 3.84
C SER A 103 11.41 9.05 2.36
N PHE A 104 10.45 9.22 1.43
CA PHE A 104 10.70 9.25 0.00
C PHE A 104 10.78 10.67 -0.58
N LEU A 105 10.56 11.71 0.24
CA LEU A 105 10.84 13.11 -0.10
C LEU A 105 12.32 13.43 0.21
#